data_AF-A0A4Q3VG86-F1
#
_entry.id   AF-A0A4Q3VG86-F1
#
_cell.length_a   1.000
_cell.length_b   1.000
_cell.length_c   1.000
_cell.angle_alpha   90.00
_cell.angle_beta   90.00
_cell.angle_gamma   90.00
#
_symmetry.space_group_name_H-M   'P 1'
#
loop_
_entity.id
_entity.type
_entity.pdbx_description
1 polymer ?
#
loop_
_entity_poly.entity_id
_entity_poly.type
_entity_poly.pdbx_seq_one_letter_code
_entity_poly.pdbx_strand_id
1 'polypeptide(L)'
;MPKRTLPDQLPPRPLPLTVKYGAGDEHLLRRLASAIILQWDALPDELQDLIIDQAVAVEDREGGPQTRGDIESFLRTVKTIGVKKVTVSEGPGEAEA
;
A
#
# COMPACT_ATOMS: atom_id res chain seq x y z
N MET A 1 -24.39 32.97 -12.87
CA MET A 1 -23.15 32.22 -12.61
C MET A 1 -23.29 31.46 -11.29
N PRO A 2 -23.65 30.18 -11.28
CA PRO A 2 -23.73 29.41 -10.03
C PRO A 2 -22.31 29.12 -9.50
N LYS A 3 -22.08 29.45 -8.23
CA LYS A 3 -20.82 29.23 -7.51
C LYS A 3 -20.58 27.73 -7.36
N ARG A 4 -19.43 27.25 -7.83
CA ARG A 4 -18.98 25.86 -7.72
C ARG A 4 -18.61 25.59 -6.26
N THR A 5 -19.50 24.95 -5.52
CA THR A 5 -19.24 24.48 -4.16
C THR A 5 -18.18 23.38 -4.23
N LEU A 6 -17.02 23.61 -3.63
CA LEU A 6 -16.05 22.54 -3.38
C LEU A 6 -16.72 21.52 -2.45
N PRO A 7 -16.70 20.20 -2.74
CA PRO A 7 -17.22 19.24 -1.79
C PRO A 7 -16.43 19.33 -0.48
N ASP A 8 -17.17 19.32 0.63
CA ASP A 8 -16.69 19.32 2.01
C ASP A 8 -15.37 18.58 2.17
N GLN A 9 -14.37 19.25 2.75
CA GLN A 9 -13.22 18.56 3.29
C GLN A 9 -13.75 17.63 4.39
N LEU A 10 -13.75 16.32 4.09
CA LEU A 10 -14.06 15.28 5.05
C LEU A 10 -13.22 15.53 6.32
N PRO A 11 -13.82 15.46 7.52
CA PRO A 11 -13.09 15.64 8.77
C PRO A 11 -11.93 14.63 8.82
N PRO A 12 -10.78 15.00 9.42
CA PRO A 12 -9.64 14.10 9.55
C PRO A 12 -10.09 12.86 10.32
N ARG A 13 -10.27 11.75 9.61
CA ARG A 13 -10.56 10.46 10.25
C ARG A 13 -9.29 10.01 10.97
N PRO A 14 -9.34 9.70 12.27
CA PRO A 14 -8.21 9.09 12.95
C PRO A 14 -7.93 7.77 12.24
N LEU A 15 -6.79 7.70 11.56
CA LEU A 15 -6.34 6.49 10.90
C LEU A 15 -5.89 5.50 12.00
N PRO A 16 -6.30 4.23 11.93
CA PRO A 16 -5.87 3.23 12.89
C PRO A 16 -4.34 3.15 12.89
N LEU A 17 -3.72 3.33 14.05
CA LEU A 17 -2.27 3.37 14.26
C LEU A 17 -1.61 1.98 14.25
N THR A 18 -2.38 0.91 14.10
CA THR A 18 -1.85 -0.45 14.03
C THR A 18 -2.82 -1.39 13.33
N VAL A 19 -2.28 -2.37 12.62
CA VAL A 19 -3.05 -3.46 12.03
C VAL A 19 -3.01 -4.63 13.00
N LYS A 20 -4.18 -5.07 13.49
CA LYS A 20 -4.28 -6.26 14.34
C LYS A 20 -4.33 -7.51 13.46
N TYR A 21 -3.38 -8.41 13.65
CA TYR A 21 -3.32 -9.71 12.97
C TYR A 21 -2.73 -10.78 13.90
N GLY A 22 -3.06 -12.06 13.64
CA GLY A 22 -2.48 -13.18 14.39
C GLY A 22 -1.02 -13.43 13.99
N ALA A 23 -0.21 -14.00 14.88
CA ALA A 23 1.19 -14.33 14.56
C ALA A 23 1.32 -15.24 13.32
N GLY A 24 0.34 -16.12 13.08
CA GLY A 24 0.29 -16.97 11.88
C GLY A 24 0.06 -16.20 10.57
N ASP A 25 -0.47 -14.98 10.64
CA ASP A 25 -0.88 -14.19 9.46
C ASP A 25 0.15 -13.13 9.05
N GLU A 26 1.28 -13.02 9.75
CA GLU A 26 2.34 -12.04 9.44
C GLU A 26 2.85 -12.17 7.99
N HIS A 27 2.83 -13.39 7.45
CA HIS A 27 3.17 -13.65 6.06
C HIS A 27 2.20 -12.95 5.08
N LEU A 28 0.92 -12.82 5.42
CA LEU A 28 -0.07 -12.12 4.60
C LEU A 28 0.21 -10.62 4.59
N LEU A 29 0.50 -10.03 5.76
CA LEU A 29 0.88 -8.62 5.86
C LEU A 29 2.12 -8.32 5.00
N ARG A 30 3.17 -9.16 5.12
CA ARG A 30 4.39 -9.03 4.31
C ARG A 30 4.12 -9.15 2.81
N ARG A 31 3.24 -10.06 2.39
CA ARG A 31 2.86 -10.22 0.97
C ARG A 31 2.08 -9.02 0.44
N LEU A 32 1.17 -8.45 1.23
CA LEU A 32 0.41 -7.26 0.86
C LEU A 32 1.32 -6.03 0.75
N ALA A 33 2.19 -5.81 1.73
CA ALA A 33 3.18 -4.72 1.69
C ALA A 33 4.11 -4.86 0.48
N SER A 34 4.57 -6.08 0.19
CA SER A 34 5.40 -6.35 -1.00
C SER A 34 4.67 -6.04 -2.30
N ALA A 35 3.37 -6.36 -2.41
CA ALA A 35 2.58 -6.06 -3.59
C ALA A 35 2.41 -4.54 -3.82
N ILE A 36 2.29 -3.76 -2.75
CA ILE A 36 2.27 -2.29 -2.80
C ILE A 36 3.62 -1.77 -3.28
N ILE A 37 4.73 -2.23 -2.69
CA ILE A 37 6.09 -1.82 -3.07
C ILE A 37 6.37 -2.15 -4.54
N LEU A 38 5.91 -3.30 -5.06
CA LEU A 38 6.07 -3.67 -6.46
C LEU A 38 5.34 -2.73 -7.44
N GLN A 39 4.31 -2.03 -6.97
CA GLN A 39 3.56 -1.05 -7.77
C GLN A 39 3.91 0.40 -7.40
N TRP A 40 4.94 0.61 -6.56
CA TRP A 40 5.22 1.91 -5.95
C TRP A 40 5.33 3.04 -6.98
N ASP A 41 6.11 2.83 -8.04
CA ASP A 41 6.33 3.82 -9.11
C ASP A 41 5.07 4.11 -9.95
N ALA A 42 4.02 3.29 -9.85
CA ALA A 42 2.75 3.48 -10.53
C ALA A 42 1.69 4.16 -9.64
N LEU A 43 1.97 4.36 -8.35
CA LEU A 43 1.09 5.07 -7.44
C LEU A 43 1.22 6.59 -7.65
N PRO A 44 0.13 7.36 -7.57
CA PRO A 44 0.20 8.82 -7.53
C PRO A 44 1.11 9.32 -6.41
N ASP A 45 1.84 10.40 -6.64
CA ASP A 45 2.78 10.97 -5.68
C ASP A 45 2.09 11.29 -4.34
N GLU A 46 0.87 11.85 -4.36
CA GLU A 46 0.13 12.15 -3.12
C GLU A 46 -0.23 10.88 -2.33
N LEU A 47 -0.43 9.75 -3.02
CA LEU A 47 -0.69 8.48 -2.37
C LEU A 47 0.60 7.85 -1.81
N GLN A 48 1.73 8.01 -2.50
CA GLN A 48 3.04 7.61 -1.99
C GLN A 48 3.37 8.37 -0.70
N ASP A 49 3.18 9.69 -0.69
CA ASP A 49 3.38 10.54 0.49
C ASP A 49 2.47 10.12 1.65
N LEU A 50 1.19 9.89 1.38
CA LEU A 50 0.24 9.43 2.40
C LEU A 50 0.64 8.08 3.00
N ILE A 51 1.10 7.13 2.18
CA ILE A 51 1.54 5.82 2.65
C ILE A 51 2.81 5.95 3.50
N ILE A 52 3.74 6.84 3.14
CA ILE A 52 4.95 7.12 3.93
C ILE A 52 4.56 7.70 5.30
N ASP A 53 3.69 8.70 5.34
CA ASP A 53 3.24 9.31 6.59
C ASP A 53 2.51 8.30 7.49
N GLN A 54 1.70 7.43 6.89
CA GLN A 54 1.05 6.34 7.61
C GLN A 54 2.07 5.31 8.12
N ALA A 55 3.05 4.91 7.33
CA ALA A 55 4.07 3.93 7.73
C ALA A 55 4.93 4.42 8.92
N VAL A 56 5.14 5.73 9.05
CA VAL A 56 5.80 6.35 10.20
C VAL A 56 4.93 6.29 11.46
N ALA A 57 3.61 6.45 11.30
CA ALA A 57 2.66 6.47 12.41
C ALA A 57 2.22 5.07 12.87
N VAL A 58 2.38 4.05 12.01
CA VAL A 58 1.95 2.68 12.33
C VAL A 58 2.92 2.04 13.31
N GLU A 59 2.39 1.64 14.47
CA GLU A 59 3.10 0.84 15.45
C GLU A 59 3.20 -0.61 14.97
N ASP A 60 4.43 -1.08 14.79
CA ASP A 60 4.74 -2.48 14.52
C ASP A 60 4.94 -3.26 15.83
N ARG A 61 4.69 -4.57 15.78
CA ARG A 61 4.73 -5.46 16.94
C ARG A 61 6.14 -5.68 17.48
N GLU A 62 7.14 -5.69 16.61
CA GLU A 62 8.53 -6.04 16.94
C GLU A 62 9.53 -4.90 16.67
N GLY A 63 9.06 -3.78 16.11
CA GLY A 63 9.88 -2.65 15.68
C GLY A 63 9.82 -1.45 16.63
N GLY A 64 10.93 -0.71 16.71
CA GLY A 64 10.94 0.62 17.30
C GLY A 64 10.38 1.67 16.32
N PRO A 65 10.16 2.92 16.79
CA PRO A 65 9.69 4.01 15.96
C PRO A 65 10.56 4.17 14.70
N GLN A 66 9.92 4.34 13.54
CA GLN A 66 10.61 4.60 12.27
C GLN A 66 10.45 6.08 11.91
N THR A 67 11.47 6.65 11.27
CA THR A 67 11.35 8.01 10.72
C THR A 67 10.93 7.96 9.26
N ARG A 68 10.37 9.07 8.77
CA ARG A 68 10.07 9.25 7.35
C ARG A 68 11.30 8.99 6.46
N GLY A 69 12.47 9.45 6.90
CA GLY A 69 13.74 9.25 6.19
C GLY A 69 14.16 7.78 6.10
N ASP A 70 13.87 6.97 7.13
CA ASP A 70 14.15 5.52 7.11
C ASP A 70 13.28 4.82 6.06
N ILE A 71 11.99 5.13 6.03
CA ILE A 71 11.03 4.57 5.07
C ILE A 71 11.37 5.00 3.63
N GLU A 72 11.65 6.28 3.40
CA GLU A 72 12.05 6.79 2.09
C GLU A 72 13.35 6.16 1.60
N SER A 73 14.34 5.99 2.49
CA SER A 73 15.61 5.34 2.17
C SER A 73 15.38 3.87 1.81
N PHE A 74 14.55 3.16 2.57
CA PHE A 74 14.15 1.79 2.27
C PHE A 74 13.54 1.70 0.86
N LEU A 75 12.53 2.51 0.55
CA LEU A 75 11.86 2.54 -0.75
C LEU A 75 12.82 2.79 -1.93
N ARG A 76 13.82 3.66 -1.75
CA ARG A 76 14.86 3.89 -2.77
C ARG A 76 15.79 2.69 -2.99
N THR A 77 16.01 1.88 -1.95
CA THR A 77 16.89 0.70 -2.03
C THR A 77 16.19 -0.51 -2.63
N VAL A 78 14.88 -0.66 -2.41
CA VAL A 78 14.08 -1.74 -3.00
C VAL A 78 13.75 -1.41 -4.45
N LYS A 79 14.74 -1.62 -5.34
CA LYS A 79 14.50 -1.54 -6.78
C LYS A 79 13.45 -2.57 -7.19
N THR A 80 12.30 -2.09 -7.64
CA THR A 80 11.22 -2.86 -8.25
C THR A 80 11.74 -3.50 -9.54
N ILE A 81 12.18 -4.75 -9.48
CA ILE A 81 12.46 -5.51 -10.70
C ILE A 81 11.10 -5.73 -11.38
N GLY A 82 10.92 -5.04 -12.51
CA GLY A 82 9.66 -4.89 -13.20
C GLY A 82 8.82 -6.16 -13.29
N VAL A 83 7.54 -6.00 -12.99
CA VAL A 83 6.49 -7.02 -13.11
C VAL A 83 6.63 -7.73 -14.46
N LYS A 84 6.96 -9.03 -14.43
CA LYS A 84 6.70 -9.92 -15.58
C LYS A 84 5.20 -9.81 -15.86
N LYS A 85 4.81 -9.36 -17.06
CA LYS A 85 3.40 -9.38 -17.50
C LYS A 85 2.80 -10.73 -17.10
N VAL A 86 1.84 -10.71 -16.17
CA VAL A 86 0.99 -11.87 -15.93
C VAL A 86 0.06 -11.95 -17.13
N THR A 87 0.45 -12.71 -18.15
CA THR A 87 -0.49 -13.18 -19.15
C THR A 87 -1.40 -14.17 -18.43
N VAL A 88 -2.61 -13.72 -18.09
CA VAL A 88 -3.70 -14.63 -17.76
C VAL A 88 -3.99 -15.41 -19.04
N SER A 89 -3.49 -16.64 -19.13
CA SER A 89 -3.96 -17.59 -20.12
C SER A 89 -5.36 -18.02 -19.67
N GLU A 90 -6.39 -17.50 -20.33
CA GLU A 90 -7.73 -18.09 -20.29
C GLU A 90 -7.61 -19.55 -20.77
N GLY A 91 -7.76 -20.48 -19.84
CA GLY A 91 -7.95 -21.90 -20.15
C GLY A 91 -9.37 -22.12 -20.69
N PRO A 92 -9.58 -23.10 -21.58
CA PRO A 92 -10.80 -23.23 -22.36
C PRO A 92 -11.96 -23.63 -21.44
N GLY A 93 -13.11 -22.99 -21.63
CA GLY A 93 -14.35 -23.36 -20.97
C GLY A 93 -14.74 -24.80 -21.31
N GLU A 94 -14.85 -25.64 -20.29
CA GLU A 94 -15.56 -26.90 -20.38
C GLU A 94 -17.05 -26.60 -20.57
N ALA A 95 -17.50 -26.74 -21.82
CA ALA A 95 -18.89 -27.04 -22.11
C ALA A 95 -19.09 -28.55 -21.87
N GLU A 96 -19.64 -28.92 -20.71
CA GLU A 96 -20.26 -30.23 -20.56
C GLU A 96 -21.67 -30.21 -21.13
N ALA A 97 -21.96 -31.31 -21.84
CA ALA A 97 -23.14 -31.60 -22.64
C ALA A 97 -24.27 -32.22 -21.84
#